data_AF-A0A2W5AVX1-F1
#
_entry.id   AF-A0A2W5AVX1-F1
#
_cell.length_a   1.000
_cell.length_b   1.000
_cell.length_c   1.000
_cell.angle_alpha   90.00
_cell.angle_beta   90.00
_cell.angle_gamma   90.00
#
_symmetry.space_group_name_H-M   'P 1'
#
loop_
_entity.id
_entity.type
_entity.pdbx_description
1 polymer ?
#
loop_
_entity_poly.entity_id
_entity_poly.type
_entity_poly.pdbx_seq_one_letter_code
_entity_poly.pdbx_strand_id
1 'polypeptide(L)'
;MTRVQPTATQRKAQQAAARLSTPARPVEVRLSARRKKTITARWEGQTIVMLAPAAMGLERLVAAGEGLIARLEKKATRATNHKRSDDQLQALAEALNDKYLAGQAEWTSITWVENMTTRWGSCTPSTGR
;
A
#
# COMPACT_ATOMS: atom_id res chain seq x y z
N MET A 1 -5.50 39.83 -12.77
CA MET A 1 -5.11 38.45 -12.37
C MET A 1 -6.24 37.50 -12.73
N THR A 2 -6.15 36.76 -13.82
CA THR A 2 -7.26 35.93 -14.35
C THR A 2 -7.29 34.57 -13.64
N ARG A 3 -8.32 34.32 -12.82
CA ARG A 3 -8.53 33.03 -12.16
C ARG A 3 -8.94 31.99 -13.21
N VAL A 4 -8.03 31.10 -13.58
CA VAL A 4 -8.35 29.96 -14.48
C VAL A 4 -9.37 29.07 -13.77
N GLN A 5 -10.56 28.91 -14.37
CA GLN A 5 -11.60 28.06 -13.81
C GLN A 5 -11.28 26.57 -14.04
N PRO A 6 -11.56 25.70 -13.06
CA PRO A 6 -11.32 24.26 -13.21
C PRO A 6 -12.23 23.64 -14.28
N THR A 7 -11.65 22.78 -15.11
CA THR A 7 -12.37 22.00 -16.13
C THR A 7 -13.40 21.07 -15.49
N ALA A 8 -14.38 20.57 -16.27
CA ALA A 8 -15.37 19.60 -15.77
C ALA A 8 -14.72 18.34 -15.14
N THR A 9 -13.63 17.84 -15.73
CA THR A 9 -12.88 16.71 -15.19
C THR A 9 -12.20 17.07 -13.86
N GLN A 10 -11.60 18.26 -13.75
CA GLN A 10 -11.01 18.72 -12.49
C GLN A 10 -12.06 18.91 -11.40
N ARG A 11 -13.22 19.49 -11.73
CA ARG A 11 -14.34 19.64 -10.78
C ARG A 11 -14.83 18.28 -10.26
N LYS A 12 -15.02 17.29 -11.14
CA LYS A 12 -15.41 15.93 -10.73
C LYS A 12 -14.35 15.27 -9.86
N ALA A 13 -13.07 15.43 -10.20
CA ALA A 13 -11.97 14.91 -9.40
C ALA A 13 -11.93 15.53 -7.99
N GLN A 14 -12.04 16.87 -7.90
CA GLN A 14 -12.11 17.60 -6.63
C GLN A 14 -13.32 17.19 -5.79
N GLN A 15 -14.49 17.00 -6.42
CA GLN A 15 -15.70 16.58 -5.72
C GLN A 15 -15.60 15.15 -5.19
N ALA A 16 -15.03 14.22 -5.97
CA ALA A 16 -14.76 12.86 -5.50
C ALA A 16 -13.73 12.86 -4.35
N ALA A 17 -12.64 13.62 -4.50
CA ALA A 17 -11.62 13.78 -3.45
C ALA A 17 -12.21 14.34 -2.15
N ALA A 18 -13.05 15.38 -2.24
CA ALA A 18 -13.67 16.00 -1.07
C ALA A 18 -14.60 15.03 -0.32
N ARG A 19 -15.36 14.20 -1.03
CA ARG A 19 -16.24 13.19 -0.42
C ARG A 19 -15.47 12.03 0.21
N LEU A 20 -14.32 11.69 -0.36
CA LEU A 20 -13.51 10.56 0.07
C LEU A 20 -12.49 10.94 1.14
N SER A 21 -12.06 12.21 1.22
CA SER A 21 -11.03 12.66 2.15
C SER A 21 -11.54 12.81 3.58
N THR A 22 -10.66 12.58 4.55
CA THR A 22 -10.83 13.09 5.93
C THR A 22 -9.51 13.70 6.41
N PRO A 23 -9.49 14.46 7.51
CA PRO A 23 -8.25 15.07 8.01
C PRO A 23 -7.13 14.07 8.29
N ALA A 24 -7.48 12.84 8.69
CA ALA A 24 -6.51 11.77 8.97
C ALA A 24 -6.05 11.01 7.70
N ARG A 25 -6.79 11.13 6.60
CA ARG A 25 -6.55 10.41 5.34
C ARG A 25 -6.90 11.32 4.15
N PRO A 26 -6.03 12.28 3.79
CA PRO A 26 -6.26 13.09 2.61
C PRO A 26 -6.30 12.21 1.36
N VAL A 27 -7.24 12.47 0.46
CA VAL A 27 -7.43 11.71 -0.78
C VAL A 27 -7.30 12.65 -1.97
N GLU A 28 -6.42 12.30 -2.90
CA GLU A 28 -6.32 12.94 -4.21
C GLU A 28 -6.92 12.02 -5.28
N VAL A 29 -7.80 12.55 -6.13
CA VAL A 29 -8.37 11.81 -7.25
C VAL A 29 -7.78 12.32 -8.56
N ARG A 30 -7.08 11.44 -9.29
CA ARG A 30 -6.49 11.70 -10.60
C ARG A 30 -7.30 10.97 -11.68
N LEU A 31 -8.03 11.72 -12.48
CA LEU A 31 -8.84 11.18 -13.58
C LEU A 31 -8.02 11.10 -14.88
N SER A 32 -8.02 9.94 -15.53
CA SER A 32 -7.26 9.69 -16.76
C SER A 32 -8.19 9.36 -17.93
N ALA A 33 -7.98 10.03 -19.06
CA ALA A 33 -8.67 9.72 -20.32
C ALA A 33 -8.22 8.38 -20.95
N ARG A 34 -6.99 7.93 -20.63
CA ARG A 34 -6.41 6.68 -21.15
C ARG A 34 -6.98 5.44 -20.44
N ARG A 35 -7.34 5.55 -19.15
CA ARG A 35 -7.92 4.45 -18.38
C ARG A 35 -9.39 4.24 -18.77
N LYS A 36 -9.79 2.98 -18.98
CA LYS A 36 -11.17 2.63 -19.36
C LYS A 36 -11.95 1.91 -18.27
N LYS A 37 -11.34 0.94 -17.58
CA LYS A 37 -12.02 0.09 -16.59
C LYS A 37 -11.35 0.06 -15.21
N THR A 38 -10.05 0.34 -15.14
CA THR A 38 -9.25 0.12 -13.93
C THR A 38 -9.27 1.32 -12.99
N ILE A 39 -9.56 1.05 -11.72
CA ILE A 39 -9.42 1.99 -10.60
C ILE A 39 -8.36 1.43 -9.66
N THR A 40 -7.41 2.27 -9.26
CA THR A 40 -6.35 1.90 -8.32
C THR A 40 -6.21 2.99 -7.29
N ALA A 41 -5.93 2.63 -6.04
CA ALA A 41 -5.56 3.58 -4.99
C ALA A 41 -4.27 3.11 -4.33
N ARG A 42 -3.45 4.05 -3.86
CA ARG A 42 -2.20 3.78 -3.13
C ARG A 42 -1.84 4.97 -2.26
N TRP A 43 -0.97 4.75 -1.28
CA TRP A 43 -0.34 5.83 -0.53
C TRP A 43 0.76 6.50 -1.37
N GLU A 44 0.77 7.83 -1.41
CA GLU A 44 1.91 8.69 -1.77
C GLU A 44 2.23 9.56 -0.56
N GLY A 45 3.24 9.16 0.21
CA GLY A 45 3.50 9.76 1.52
C GLY A 45 2.29 9.59 2.45
N GLN A 46 1.71 10.70 2.89
CA GLN A 46 0.54 10.73 3.77
C GLN A 46 -0.80 10.86 3.03
N THR A 47 -0.80 10.88 1.69
CA THR A 47 -1.99 11.08 0.88
C THR A 47 -2.35 9.81 0.12
N ILE A 48 -3.63 9.45 0.11
CA ILE A 48 -4.11 8.38 -0.76
C ILE A 48 -4.37 8.95 -2.14
N VAL A 49 -3.66 8.44 -3.14
CA VAL A 49 -3.84 8.83 -4.54
C VAL A 49 -4.64 7.76 -5.27
N MET A 50 -5.80 8.17 -5.76
CA MET A 50 -6.71 7.34 -6.54
C MET A 50 -6.64 7.69 -8.02
N LEU A 51 -6.36 6.70 -8.85
CA LEU A 51 -6.32 6.82 -10.31
C LEU A 51 -7.55 6.13 -10.91
N ALA A 52 -8.36 6.88 -11.66
CA ALA A 52 -9.62 6.36 -12.21
C ALA A 52 -9.92 6.84 -13.63
N PRO A 53 -10.80 6.17 -14.39
CA PRO A 53 -11.23 6.61 -15.73
C PRO A 53 -11.95 7.96 -15.70
N ALA A 54 -11.55 8.89 -16.57
CA ALA A 54 -12.21 10.19 -16.67
C ALA A 54 -13.67 10.10 -17.13
N ALA A 55 -14.05 9.05 -17.87
CA ALA A 55 -15.41 8.79 -18.30
C ALA A 55 -16.34 8.27 -17.18
N MET A 56 -15.78 7.84 -16.04
CA MET A 56 -16.57 7.29 -14.94
C MET A 56 -17.39 8.37 -14.24
N GLY A 57 -18.65 8.06 -13.90
CA GLY A 57 -19.53 8.95 -13.15
C GLY A 57 -19.08 9.16 -11.70
N LEU A 58 -19.46 10.30 -11.12
CA LEU A 58 -19.05 10.69 -9.76
C LEU A 58 -19.44 9.66 -8.70
N GLU A 59 -20.72 9.24 -8.66
CA GLU A 59 -21.20 8.28 -7.66
C GLU A 59 -20.45 6.95 -7.74
N ARG A 60 -20.15 6.49 -8.96
CA ARG A 60 -19.36 5.28 -9.18
C ARG A 60 -17.91 5.43 -8.69
N LEU A 61 -17.31 6.60 -8.87
CA LEU A 61 -15.97 6.91 -8.36
C LEU A 61 -15.94 6.88 -6.83
N VAL A 62 -16.94 7.49 -6.17
CA VAL A 62 -17.03 7.52 -4.71
C VAL A 62 -17.22 6.11 -4.15
N ALA A 63 -18.22 5.38 -4.65
CA ALA A 63 -18.51 4.02 -4.16
C ALA A 63 -17.33 3.05 -4.36
N ALA A 64 -16.66 3.10 -5.53
CA ALA A 64 -15.46 2.30 -5.74
C ALA A 64 -14.29 2.76 -4.86
N GLY A 65 -14.21 4.07 -4.62
CA GLY A 65 -13.20 4.70 -3.79
C GLY A 65 -13.25 4.29 -2.33
N GLU A 66 -14.43 4.30 -1.72
CA GLU A 66 -14.66 3.86 -0.34
C GLU A 66 -14.15 2.44 -0.11
N GLY A 67 -14.51 1.51 -1.00
CA GLY A 67 -14.07 0.12 -0.91
C GLY A 67 -12.57 -0.06 -1.09
N LEU A 68 -11.92 0.72 -1.95
CA LEU A 68 -10.47 0.67 -2.14
C LEU A 68 -9.71 1.27 -0.96
N ILE A 69 -10.17 2.41 -0.44
CA ILE A 69 -9.57 3.09 0.71
C ILE A 69 -9.68 2.20 1.94
N ALA A 70 -10.86 1.66 2.24
CA ALA A 70 -11.04 0.77 3.39
C ALA A 70 -10.14 -0.48 3.32
N ARG A 71 -9.88 -1.01 2.12
CA ARG A 71 -8.92 -2.11 1.92
C ARG A 71 -7.48 -1.67 2.16
N LEU A 72 -7.09 -0.48 1.72
CA LEU A 72 -5.76 0.08 1.97
C LEU A 72 -5.54 0.32 3.47
N GLU A 73 -6.52 0.88 4.16
CA GLU A 73 -6.47 1.09 5.61
C GLU A 73 -6.35 -0.23 6.35
N LYS A 74 -7.19 -1.22 6.04
CA LYS A 74 -7.08 -2.56 6.63
C LYS A 74 -5.71 -3.20 6.37
N LYS A 75 -5.14 -3.00 5.17
CA LYS A 75 -3.79 -3.49 4.86
C LYS A 75 -2.72 -2.75 5.66
N ALA A 76 -2.85 -1.43 5.82
CA ALA A 76 -1.94 -0.64 6.64
C ALA A 76 -2.03 -1.03 8.13
N THR A 77 -3.24 -1.14 8.69
CA THR A 77 -3.46 -1.60 10.06
C THR A 77 -2.96 -3.02 10.27
N ARG A 78 -3.14 -3.91 9.28
CA ARG A 78 -2.54 -5.26 9.33
C ARG A 78 -1.03 -5.20 9.21
N ALA A 79 -0.45 -4.33 8.40
CA ALA A 79 1.00 -4.18 8.32
C ALA A 79 1.59 -3.53 9.58
N THR A 80 0.84 -2.72 10.32
CA THR A 80 1.27 -2.18 11.62
C THR A 80 1.08 -3.19 12.75
N ASN A 81 -0.07 -3.90 12.80
CA ASN A 81 -0.35 -4.92 13.81
C ASN A 81 0.40 -6.23 13.56
N HIS A 82 0.65 -6.57 12.30
CA HIS A 82 1.65 -7.54 11.84
C HIS A 82 2.80 -6.78 11.20
N LYS A 83 3.38 -5.80 11.92
CA LYS A 83 4.80 -5.57 11.73
C LYS A 83 5.44 -6.89 12.16
N ARG A 84 5.62 -7.81 11.22
CA ARG A 84 6.54 -8.92 11.37
C ARG A 84 7.88 -8.24 11.57
N SER A 85 8.23 -7.99 12.83
CA SER A 85 9.48 -7.33 13.15
C SER A 85 10.60 -8.30 12.87
N ASP A 86 11.80 -7.76 12.69
CA ASP A 86 12.99 -8.60 12.62
C ASP A 86 13.15 -9.42 13.92
N ASP A 87 12.66 -8.92 15.07
CA ASP A 87 12.62 -9.68 16.32
C ASP A 87 11.66 -10.88 16.27
N GLN A 88 10.46 -10.71 15.71
CA GLN A 88 9.53 -11.82 15.52
C GLN A 88 10.06 -12.84 14.50
N LEU A 89 10.81 -12.36 13.50
CA LEU A 89 11.48 -13.22 12.54
C LEU A 89 12.62 -14.01 13.18
N GLN A 90 13.42 -13.35 14.02
CA GLN A 90 14.49 -13.95 14.79
C GLN A 90 13.94 -15.05 15.71
N ALA A 91 12.92 -14.75 16.51
CA ALA A 91 12.30 -15.73 17.42
C ALA A 91 11.71 -16.94 16.67
N LEU A 92 11.11 -16.70 15.50
CA LEU A 92 10.63 -17.79 14.65
C LEU A 92 11.78 -18.63 14.07
N ALA A 93 12.85 -17.99 13.61
CA ALA A 93 14.02 -18.67 13.08
C ALA A 93 14.70 -19.54 14.14
N GLU A 94 14.85 -19.04 15.36
CA GLU A 94 15.34 -19.80 16.52
C GLU A 94 14.45 -21.01 16.82
N ALA A 95 13.14 -20.81 16.93
CA ALA A 95 12.20 -21.90 17.19
C ALA A 95 12.23 -22.99 16.10
N LEU A 96 12.43 -22.61 14.84
CA LEU A 96 12.57 -23.55 13.73
C LEU A 96 13.93 -24.26 13.73
N ASN A 97 15.00 -23.55 14.07
CA ASN A 97 16.34 -24.11 14.21
C ASN A 97 16.35 -25.18 15.30
N ASP A 98 15.77 -24.88 16.47
CA ASP A 98 15.66 -25.84 17.57
C ASP A 98 14.83 -27.06 17.16
N LYS A 99 13.68 -26.82 16.53
CA LYS A 99 12.73 -27.89 16.19
C LYS A 99 13.23 -28.82 15.09
N TYR A 100 13.91 -28.29 14.08
CA TYR A 100 14.21 -29.05 12.86
C TYR A 100 15.71 -29.27 12.62
N LEU A 101 16.56 -28.43 13.20
CA LEU A 101 18.00 -28.46 12.99
C LEU A 101 18.78 -28.69 14.30
N ALA A 102 18.10 -29.02 15.39
CA ALA A 102 18.70 -29.23 16.72
C ALA A 102 19.59 -28.06 17.16
N GLY A 103 19.19 -26.83 16.81
CA GLY A 103 19.92 -25.61 17.16
C GLY A 103 21.26 -25.42 16.44
N GLN A 104 21.57 -26.20 15.39
CA GLN A 104 22.88 -26.18 14.75
C GLN A 104 23.08 -25.05 13.72
N ALA A 105 22.02 -24.40 13.25
CA ALA A 105 22.17 -23.29 12.31
C ALA A 105 22.57 -22.01 13.05
N GLU A 106 23.57 -21.31 12.51
CA GLU A 106 24.01 -20.01 12.98
C GLU A 106 23.86 -18.96 11.87
N TRP A 107 23.47 -17.74 12.24
CA TRP A 107 23.36 -16.61 11.33
C TRP A 107 23.75 -15.30 12.02
N THR A 108 24.21 -14.33 11.24
CA THR A 108 24.60 -13.00 11.72
C THR A 108 23.40 -12.07 11.79
N SER A 109 22.49 -12.15 10.81
CA SER A 109 21.27 -11.34 10.81
C SER A 109 20.20 -11.97 9.94
N ILE A 110 18.93 -11.79 10.32
CA ILE A 110 17.77 -12.15 9.51
C ILE A 110 16.79 -10.98 9.53
N THR A 111 16.33 -10.55 8.37
CA THR A 111 15.51 -9.32 8.26
C THR A 111 14.41 -9.48 7.22
N TRP A 112 13.24 -8.87 7.45
CA TRP A 112 12.23 -8.71 6.42
C TRP A 112 12.66 -7.68 5.37
N VAL A 113 12.45 -8.00 4.09
CA VAL A 113 12.71 -7.08 2.99
C VAL A 113 11.46 -6.91 2.12
N GLU A 114 11.15 -5.67 1.74
CA GLU A 114 9.91 -5.35 1.02
C GLU A 114 9.99 -5.59 -0.49
N ASN A 115 11.21 -5.65 -1.04
CA ASN A 115 11.47 -5.73 -2.48
C ASN A 115 11.66 -7.18 -2.99
N MET A 116 11.48 -8.20 -2.14
CA MET A 116 11.57 -9.61 -2.51
C MET A 116 10.24 -10.11 -3.11
N THR A 117 10.15 -10.18 -4.44
CA THR A 117 8.88 -10.45 -5.14
C THR A 117 8.79 -11.81 -5.84
N THR A 118 9.92 -12.49 -6.05
CA THR A 118 9.98 -13.76 -6.83
C THR A 118 10.42 -14.97 -6.01
N ARG A 119 10.87 -14.78 -4.77
CA ARG A 119 11.36 -15.85 -3.87
C ARG A 119 10.94 -15.57 -2.44
N TRP A 120 10.92 -16.60 -1.60
CA TRP A 120 10.49 -16.49 -0.20
C TRP A 120 11.61 -16.04 0.76
N GLY A 121 12.87 -16.12 0.31
CA GLY A 121 14.05 -15.69 1.06
C GLY A 121 15.31 -15.79 0.20
N SER A 122 16.40 -15.23 0.69
CA SER A 122 17.75 -15.44 0.17
C SER A 122 18.70 -15.50 1.35
N CYS A 123 19.71 -16.37 1.25
CA CYS A 123 20.80 -16.48 2.21
C CYS A 123 22.12 -16.25 1.45
N THR A 124 23.00 -15.48 2.06
CA THR A 124 24.34 -15.15 1.61
C THR A 124 25.33 -15.74 2.62
N PRO A 125 25.79 -16.98 2.41
CA PRO A 125 26.59 -17.71 3.40
C PRO A 125 27.88 -16.98 3.79
N SER A 126 28.47 -16.23 2.87
CA SER A 126 29.71 -15.46 3.11
C SER A 126 29.55 -14.35 4.15
N THR A 127 28.32 -13.88 4.41
CA THR A 127 28.03 -12.81 5.38
C THR A 127 27.04 -13.23 6.45
N GLY A 128 26.57 -14.49 6.45
CA GLY A 128 25.59 -15.00 7.41
C GLY A 128 24.25 -14.24 7.41
N ARG A 129 23.76 -13.80 6.24
CA ARG A 129 22.53 -13.01 6.10
C ARG A 129 21.59 -13.56 5.03
#